data_AF-A0A1I9L3X2-F1
#
_entry.id   AF-A0A1I9L3X2-F1
#
_cell.length_a   1.000
_cell.length_b   1.000
_cell.length_c   1.000
_cell.angle_alpha   90.00
_cell.angle_beta   90.00
_cell.angle_gamma   90.00
#
_symmetry.space_group_name_H-M   'P 1'
#
loop_
_entity.id
_entity.type
_entity.pdbx_description
1 polymer ?
#
loop_
_entity_poly.entity_id
_entity_poly.type
_entity_poly.pdbx_seq_one_letter_code
_entity_poly.pdbx_strand_id
1 'polypeptide(L)'
;DSGEDENTLQHAYPIDHEGAEPAPQEQNLFSSIEIVERSNYMGNPWTEYMAKYDIEEVHGSGIRVDLGEDAEVAGTQYRLPSRKCPGFGKGIIIENSNTTFLTPVATGNQDLKDGGFAFPPTNPLMTPMTLDDMRRFYKDNEYVKNLNELTLCSRHAGNMIPENDKNSYYKQPAVYEDKNKERQILYIAAQENNGPTYCNKDQTTRDSMCCFRRSQEKLFENYTYLSKNVVDNWEKV
;
A
#
# COMPACT_ATOMS: atom_id res chain seq x y z
N ASP A 1 -28.35 -56.27 45.51
CA ASP A 1 -27.84 -55.13 44.73
C ASP A 1 -27.53 -53.98 45.65
N SER A 2 -26.31 -53.59 45.98
CA SER A 2 -24.91 -54.04 45.74
C SER A 2 -24.09 -52.90 46.37
N GLY A 3 -23.03 -53.02 47.15
CA GLY A 3 -22.20 -54.11 47.65
C GLY A 3 -20.94 -53.42 48.21
N GLU A 4 -20.53 -53.82 49.42
CA GLU A 4 -19.13 -54.07 49.88
C GLU A 4 -18.16 -52.87 49.99
N ASP A 5 -17.72 -52.50 51.21
CA ASP A 5 -16.63 -53.07 52.03
C ASP A 5 -15.24 -52.62 51.56
N GLU A 6 -14.42 -52.08 52.48
CA GLU A 6 -13.07 -52.61 52.73
C GLU A 6 -12.39 -51.93 53.93
N ASN A 7 -12.00 -52.79 54.87
CA ASN A 7 -11.10 -52.54 55.99
C ASN A 7 -9.83 -53.34 55.69
N THR A 8 -8.64 -52.72 55.60
CA THR A 8 -7.41 -53.49 55.84
C THR A 8 -6.21 -52.64 56.27
N LEU A 9 -5.47 -53.23 57.22
CA LEU A 9 -4.22 -52.81 57.83
C LEU A 9 -2.99 -52.91 56.90
N GLN A 10 -1.95 -52.17 57.32
CA GLN A 10 -0.54 -52.58 57.48
C GLN A 10 0.48 -52.49 56.33
N HIS A 11 1.60 -51.88 56.77
CA HIS A 11 3.01 -52.22 56.53
C HIS A 11 3.78 -51.59 55.35
N ALA A 12 4.86 -50.93 55.77
CA ALA A 12 5.92 -50.32 54.99
C ALA A 12 6.85 -51.34 54.36
N TYR A 13 7.41 -50.98 53.19
CA TYR A 13 8.73 -51.41 52.73
C TYR A 13 9.44 -50.20 52.10
N PRO A 14 10.76 -50.04 52.30
CA PRO A 14 11.53 -48.89 51.83
C PRO A 14 11.92 -49.05 50.35
N ILE A 15 11.94 -47.94 49.61
CA ILE A 15 12.62 -47.87 48.31
C ILE A 15 13.78 -46.91 48.47
N ASP A 16 14.97 -47.46 48.33
CA ASP A 16 16.24 -46.75 48.28
C ASP A 16 16.27 -45.83 47.06
N HIS A 17 16.55 -44.54 47.28
CA HIS A 17 16.97 -43.64 46.21
C HIS A 17 18.48 -43.48 46.27
N GLU A 18 19.14 -44.18 45.35
CA GLU A 18 20.51 -43.93 44.90
C GLU A 18 20.73 -42.44 44.60
N GLY A 19 21.95 -41.99 44.90
CA GLY A 19 22.35 -40.60 44.91
C GLY A 19 22.03 -39.83 43.63
N ALA A 20 21.33 -38.71 43.81
CA ALA A 20 21.45 -37.57 42.92
C ALA A 20 22.42 -36.59 43.58
N GLU A 21 23.54 -36.30 42.92
CA GLU A 21 24.39 -35.17 43.29
C GLU A 21 23.55 -33.88 43.31
N PRO A 22 23.70 -33.01 44.32
CA PRO A 22 23.00 -31.74 44.32
C PRO A 22 23.48 -30.92 43.12
N ALA A 23 22.53 -30.50 42.29
CA ALA A 23 22.79 -29.54 41.22
C ALA A 23 23.54 -28.32 41.82
N PRO A 24 24.57 -27.80 41.13
CA PRO A 24 25.30 -26.66 41.65
C PRO A 24 24.32 -25.50 41.85
N GLN A 25 24.30 -24.97 43.08
CA GLN A 25 23.48 -23.80 43.43
C GLN A 25 23.74 -22.71 42.39
N GLU A 26 22.69 -22.25 41.72
CA GLU A 26 22.72 -21.02 40.94
C GLU A 26 23.29 -19.93 41.85
N GLN A 27 24.48 -19.45 41.50
CA GLN A 27 25.08 -18.32 42.17
C GLN A 27 24.15 -17.12 41.92
N ASN A 28 23.46 -16.68 42.97
CA ASN A 28 22.68 -15.45 42.97
C ASN A 28 23.54 -14.32 42.40
N LEU A 29 23.12 -13.77 41.26
CA LEU A 29 23.75 -12.65 40.54
C LEU A 29 23.74 -11.31 41.30
N PHE A 30 23.41 -11.32 42.60
CA PHE A 30 23.19 -10.14 43.44
C PHE A 30 24.06 -10.13 44.70
N SER A 31 25.29 -10.64 44.61
CA SER A 31 26.25 -10.60 45.73
C SER A 31 27.29 -9.47 45.66
N SER A 32 27.19 -8.56 44.69
CA SER A 32 27.99 -7.33 44.67
C SER A 32 27.25 -6.17 45.33
N ILE A 33 27.93 -5.44 46.21
CA ILE A 33 27.49 -4.15 46.78
C ILE A 33 27.63 -3.06 45.70
N GLU A 34 27.08 -3.29 44.51
CA GLU A 34 27.07 -2.32 43.42
C GLU A 34 25.72 -1.60 43.39
N ILE A 35 25.76 -0.29 43.63
CA ILE A 35 24.58 0.56 43.51
C ILE A 35 24.29 0.71 42.01
N VAL A 36 23.26 0.01 41.53
CA VAL A 36 22.73 0.19 40.17
C VAL A 36 21.70 1.31 40.20
N GLU A 37 22.03 2.46 39.60
CA GLU A 37 21.09 3.55 39.44
C GLU A 37 20.23 3.38 38.20
N ARG A 38 18.94 3.75 38.31
CA ARG A 38 18.04 3.78 37.15
C ARG A 38 18.39 4.98 36.28
N SER A 39 18.60 4.74 35.00
CA SER A 39 18.89 5.81 34.03
C SER A 39 17.74 6.81 33.93
N ASN A 40 18.09 8.10 33.82
CA ASN A 40 17.17 9.20 33.50
C ASN A 40 17.00 9.40 31.98
N TYR A 41 17.57 8.53 31.16
CA TYR A 41 17.45 8.57 29.71
C TYR A 41 16.00 8.28 29.28
N MET A 42 15.39 9.24 28.58
CA MET A 42 14.02 9.12 28.06
C MET A 42 13.96 8.68 26.59
N GLY A 43 15.06 8.22 26.00
CA GLY A 43 15.03 7.77 24.62
C GLY A 43 14.26 6.45 24.48
N ASN A 44 13.59 6.32 23.35
CA ASN A 44 12.81 5.15 23.02
C ASN A 44 13.63 4.22 22.10
N PRO A 45 13.96 2.98 22.51
CA PRO A 45 14.68 2.05 21.65
C PRO A 45 13.89 1.67 20.39
N TRP A 46 12.58 1.91 20.37
CA TRP A 46 11.70 1.62 19.23
C TRP A 46 11.64 2.73 18.19
N THR A 47 12.26 3.91 18.42
CA THR A 47 12.10 5.08 17.54
C THR A 47 12.40 4.76 16.07
N GLU A 48 13.51 4.09 15.77
CA GLU A 48 13.89 3.78 14.39
C GLU A 48 12.96 2.74 13.76
N TYR A 49 12.62 1.67 14.48
CA TYR A 49 11.70 0.65 14.00
C TYR A 49 10.29 1.20 13.76
N MET A 50 9.85 2.13 14.62
CA MET A 50 8.52 2.71 14.57
C MET A 50 8.37 3.86 13.59
N ALA A 51 9.48 4.41 13.06
CA ALA A 51 9.47 5.56 12.16
C ALA A 51 8.55 5.37 10.94
N LYS A 52 8.53 4.16 10.36
CA LYS A 52 7.64 3.83 9.23
C LYS A 52 6.14 3.83 9.52
N TYR A 53 5.77 3.82 10.80
CA TYR A 53 4.38 3.92 11.24
C TYR A 53 3.98 5.35 11.59
N ASP A 54 4.92 6.31 11.52
CA ASP A 54 4.61 7.73 11.58
C ASP A 54 4.11 8.21 10.20
N ILE A 55 2.85 7.88 9.90
CA ILE A 55 2.24 8.06 8.59
C ILE A 55 2.25 9.53 8.15
N GLU A 56 2.14 10.47 9.08
CA GLU A 56 2.19 11.89 8.74
C GLU A 56 3.55 12.24 8.10
N GLU A 57 4.65 11.78 8.68
CA GLU A 57 6.00 12.02 8.19
C GLU A 57 6.33 11.22 6.93
N VAL A 58 6.11 9.90 6.99
CA VAL A 58 6.57 8.98 5.94
C VAL A 58 5.67 8.96 4.72
N HIS A 59 4.35 9.19 4.88
CA HIS A 59 3.39 9.20 3.77
C HIS A 59 2.98 10.61 3.36
N GLY A 60 2.75 11.53 4.31
CA GLY A 60 2.64 12.97 4.05
C GLY A 60 1.43 13.45 3.24
N SER A 61 0.39 12.64 3.10
CA SER A 61 -0.85 12.99 2.38
C SER A 61 -2.03 12.11 2.83
N GLY A 62 -3.20 12.27 2.22
CA GLY A 62 -4.36 11.41 2.47
C GLY A 62 -4.13 9.95 2.07
N ILE A 63 -4.67 9.00 2.84
CA ILE A 63 -4.57 7.57 2.54
C ILE A 63 -5.77 7.11 1.70
N ARG A 64 -6.97 7.41 2.21
CA ARG A 64 -8.26 7.05 1.57
C ARG A 64 -8.41 7.78 0.24
N VAL A 65 -8.33 9.10 0.28
CA VAL A 65 -8.30 9.99 -0.89
C VAL A 65 -7.02 10.81 -0.79
N ASP A 66 -6.12 10.65 -1.76
CA ASP A 66 -4.83 11.36 -1.84
C ASP A 66 -4.91 12.46 -2.89
N LEU A 67 -4.97 13.71 -2.46
CA LEU A 67 -5.01 14.91 -3.30
C LEU A 67 -4.24 16.04 -2.60
N GLY A 68 -3.06 15.73 -2.07
CA GLY A 68 -2.31 16.57 -1.13
C GLY A 68 -1.44 17.65 -1.77
N GLU A 69 -1.30 17.65 -3.10
CA GLU A 69 -0.61 18.72 -3.83
C GLU A 69 -1.52 19.40 -4.84
N ASP A 70 -1.13 20.61 -5.22
CA ASP A 70 -1.68 21.38 -6.33
C ASP A 70 -0.61 21.54 -7.42
N ALA A 71 -1.02 21.48 -8.69
CA ALA A 71 -0.16 21.79 -9.82
C ALA A 71 -0.95 22.50 -10.92
N GLU A 72 -0.27 23.45 -11.58
CA GLU A 72 -0.83 24.16 -12.72
C GLU A 72 -0.69 23.34 -14.00
N VAL A 73 -1.74 23.28 -14.80
CA VAL A 73 -1.71 22.84 -16.19
C VAL A 73 -2.42 23.89 -17.02
N ALA A 74 -1.73 24.48 -17.99
CA ALA A 74 -2.32 25.45 -18.93
C ALA A 74 -3.09 26.60 -18.23
N GLY A 75 -2.57 27.13 -17.12
CA GLY A 75 -3.18 28.23 -16.37
C GLY A 75 -4.24 27.85 -15.35
N THR A 76 -4.55 26.55 -15.19
CA THR A 76 -5.54 26.06 -14.21
C THR A 76 -4.87 25.20 -13.15
N GLN A 77 -5.20 25.46 -11.88
CA GLN A 77 -4.70 24.68 -10.74
C GLN A 77 -5.53 23.41 -10.56
N TYR A 78 -4.87 22.27 -10.45
CA TYR A 78 -5.46 20.95 -10.23
C TYR A 78 -4.85 20.29 -9.01
N ARG A 79 -5.68 19.54 -8.27
CA ARG A 79 -5.21 18.68 -7.18
C ARG A 79 -4.75 17.33 -7.70
N LEU A 80 -3.67 16.81 -7.14
CA LEU A 80 -3.10 15.52 -7.52
C LEU A 80 -2.59 14.70 -6.32
N PRO A 81 -2.48 13.36 -6.47
CA PRO A 81 -1.92 12.49 -5.45
C PRO A 81 -0.45 12.82 -5.19
N SER A 82 -0.09 12.88 -3.90
CA SER A 82 1.23 13.31 -3.47
C SER A 82 1.85 12.46 -2.36
N ARG A 83 1.20 11.36 -1.95
CA ARG A 83 1.76 10.49 -0.91
C ARG A 83 3.13 9.93 -1.27
N LYS A 84 3.98 9.68 -0.29
CA LYS A 84 5.31 9.08 -0.50
C LYS A 84 5.31 7.55 -0.42
N CYS A 85 4.28 6.94 0.18
CA CYS A 85 4.18 5.48 0.33
C CYS A 85 3.25 4.84 -0.72
N PRO A 86 3.50 3.61 -1.15
CA PRO A 86 2.58 2.86 -2.01
C PRO A 86 1.25 2.53 -1.29
N GLY A 87 0.14 2.57 -2.03
CA GLY A 87 -1.18 2.20 -1.48
C GLY A 87 -1.57 0.79 -1.88
N PHE A 88 -1.15 -0.20 -1.10
CA PHE A 88 -1.45 -1.61 -1.30
C PHE A 88 -2.94 -1.91 -1.14
N GLY A 89 -3.46 -2.80 -2.00
CA GLY A 89 -4.85 -3.22 -2.00
C GLY A 89 -5.85 -2.16 -2.46
N LYS A 90 -5.38 -0.98 -2.90
CA LYS A 90 -6.25 0.17 -3.20
C LYS A 90 -6.73 0.13 -4.65
N GLY A 91 -8.04 0.13 -4.83
CA GLY A 91 -8.69 0.33 -6.13
C GLY A 91 -9.84 1.34 -6.07
N ILE A 92 -10.48 1.55 -7.22
CA ILE A 92 -11.67 2.41 -7.35
C ILE A 92 -12.83 1.55 -7.87
N ILE A 93 -13.96 1.62 -7.17
CA ILE A 93 -15.23 1.04 -7.64
C ILE A 93 -16.00 2.14 -8.34
N ILE A 94 -16.39 1.89 -9.58
CA ILE A 94 -17.32 2.72 -10.34
C ILE A 94 -18.71 2.17 -10.05
N GLU A 95 -19.52 2.96 -9.37
CA GLU A 95 -20.84 2.54 -8.92
C GLU A 95 -21.74 2.29 -10.13
N ASN A 96 -22.43 1.15 -10.10
CA ASN A 96 -23.37 0.74 -11.13
C ASN A 96 -22.75 0.69 -12.55
N SER A 97 -21.47 0.35 -12.67
CA SER A 97 -20.84 0.02 -13.96
C SER A 97 -20.28 -1.41 -13.95
N ASN A 98 -20.28 -2.04 -15.13
CA ASN A 98 -19.59 -3.31 -15.36
C ASN A 98 -18.12 -3.10 -15.74
N THR A 99 -17.69 -1.85 -15.94
CA THR A 99 -16.31 -1.52 -16.28
C THR A 99 -15.44 -1.49 -15.02
N THR A 100 -14.15 -1.76 -15.19
CA THR A 100 -13.16 -1.60 -14.12
C THR A 100 -12.50 -0.24 -14.23
N PHE A 101 -11.97 0.29 -13.13
CA PHE A 101 -11.25 1.56 -13.19
C PHE A 101 -9.92 1.46 -13.98
N LEU A 102 -9.38 0.26 -14.22
CA LEU A 102 -8.21 0.04 -15.08
C LEU A 102 -8.57 -0.01 -16.57
N THR A 103 -9.86 -0.05 -16.93
CA THR A 103 -10.29 0.20 -18.30
C THR A 103 -9.86 1.62 -18.70
N PRO A 104 -9.42 1.84 -19.95
CA PRO A 104 -9.21 3.19 -20.45
C PRO A 104 -10.43 4.09 -20.30
N VAL A 105 -10.21 5.40 -20.14
CA VAL A 105 -11.27 6.40 -20.20
C VAL A 105 -12.05 6.31 -21.52
N ALA A 106 -13.32 6.70 -21.47
CA ALA A 106 -14.17 6.77 -22.65
C ALA A 106 -13.62 7.80 -23.64
N THR A 107 -13.62 7.46 -24.93
CA THR A 107 -13.14 8.35 -26.00
C THR A 107 -14.09 8.34 -27.20
N GLY A 108 -14.10 9.44 -27.97
CA GLY A 108 -14.93 9.57 -29.16
C GLY A 108 -16.43 9.53 -28.83
N ASN A 109 -17.14 8.55 -29.37
CA ASN A 109 -18.59 8.39 -29.22
C ASN A 109 -19.00 7.43 -28.07
N GLN A 110 -18.06 7.07 -27.20
CA GLN A 110 -18.35 6.22 -26.04
C GLN A 110 -19.00 7.03 -24.93
N ASP A 111 -19.97 6.44 -24.24
CA ASP A 111 -20.56 7.04 -23.04
C ASP A 111 -19.51 7.09 -21.92
N LEU A 112 -19.56 8.14 -21.08
CA LEU A 112 -18.66 8.26 -19.92
C LEU A 112 -18.64 7.01 -19.03
N LYS A 113 -19.78 6.35 -18.84
CA LYS A 113 -19.93 5.15 -18.00
C LYS A 113 -19.35 3.86 -18.59
N ASP A 114 -18.94 3.85 -19.86
CA ASP A 114 -18.23 2.74 -20.49
C ASP A 114 -16.74 2.74 -20.20
N GLY A 115 -16.19 3.92 -19.99
CA GLY A 115 -14.78 4.11 -19.68
C GLY A 115 -14.44 3.81 -18.21
N GLY A 116 -13.18 3.46 -17.99
CA GLY A 116 -12.56 3.49 -16.68
C GLY A 116 -11.73 4.75 -16.48
N PHE A 117 -10.62 4.63 -15.77
CA PHE A 117 -9.77 5.75 -15.35
C PHE A 117 -8.39 5.69 -15.98
N ALA A 118 -8.02 4.57 -16.62
CA ALA A 118 -6.71 4.41 -17.23
C ALA A 118 -6.55 5.31 -18.46
N PHE A 119 -5.31 5.62 -18.79
CA PHE A 119 -4.99 6.29 -20.04
C PHE A 119 -5.39 5.40 -21.24
N PRO A 120 -5.89 5.98 -22.34
CA PRO A 120 -6.06 5.24 -23.58
C PRO A 120 -4.70 4.75 -24.11
N PRO A 121 -4.67 3.64 -24.88
CA PRO A 121 -3.45 3.18 -25.53
C PRO A 121 -2.82 4.31 -26.36
N THR A 122 -1.51 4.46 -26.22
CA THR A 122 -0.73 5.53 -26.85
C THR A 122 0.14 4.98 -27.97
N ASN A 123 0.58 5.85 -28.88
CA ASN A 123 1.59 5.53 -29.87
C ASN A 123 2.73 6.55 -29.80
N PRO A 124 3.95 6.18 -29.37
CA PRO A 124 4.38 4.84 -28.94
C PRO A 124 3.65 4.36 -27.67
N LEU A 125 3.60 3.04 -27.44
CA LEU A 125 2.91 2.45 -26.29
C LEU A 125 3.58 2.86 -24.99
N MET A 126 2.92 3.76 -24.24
CA MET A 126 3.33 4.18 -22.91
C MET A 126 2.50 3.53 -21.81
N THR A 127 1.34 2.93 -22.10
CA THR A 127 0.48 2.25 -21.11
C THR A 127 -0.62 1.44 -21.82
N PRO A 128 -1.06 0.30 -21.27
CA PRO A 128 -0.40 -0.47 -20.20
C PRO A 128 1.00 -0.95 -20.61
N MET A 129 1.84 -1.30 -19.65
CA MET A 129 3.19 -1.80 -19.91
C MET A 129 3.66 -2.78 -18.83
N THR A 130 4.34 -3.84 -19.24
CA THR A 130 4.93 -4.81 -18.31
C THR A 130 6.20 -4.26 -17.66
N LEU A 131 6.64 -4.86 -16.55
CA LEU A 131 7.90 -4.54 -15.91
C LEU A 131 9.11 -4.70 -16.87
N ASP A 132 9.14 -5.80 -17.63
CA ASP A 132 10.22 -6.08 -18.57
C ASP A 132 10.28 -5.05 -19.70
N ASP A 133 9.12 -4.63 -20.21
CA ASP A 133 9.04 -3.58 -21.22
C ASP A 133 9.52 -2.23 -20.66
N MET A 134 9.18 -1.89 -19.41
CA MET A 134 9.72 -0.70 -18.75
C MET A 134 11.24 -0.76 -18.60
N ARG A 135 11.79 -1.89 -18.15
CA ARG A 135 13.26 -2.04 -18.01
C ARG A 135 13.96 -1.97 -19.36
N ARG A 136 13.34 -2.51 -20.41
CA ARG A 136 13.84 -2.39 -21.78
C ARG A 136 13.77 -0.95 -22.30
N PHE A 137 12.70 -0.23 -21.99
CA PHE A 137 12.54 1.19 -22.33
C PHE A 137 13.64 2.05 -21.70
N TYR A 138 13.99 1.78 -20.44
CA TYR A 138 15.04 2.50 -19.71
C TYR A 138 16.42 1.83 -19.73
N LYS A 139 16.69 0.88 -20.65
CA LYS A 139 17.92 0.08 -20.66
C LYS A 139 19.22 0.90 -20.57
N ASP A 140 19.22 2.10 -21.15
CA ASP A 140 20.36 3.01 -21.23
C ASP A 140 20.47 3.96 -20.02
N ASN A 141 19.46 3.97 -19.12
CA ASN A 141 19.48 4.73 -17.87
C ASN A 141 19.78 3.80 -16.69
N GLU A 142 21.03 3.81 -16.21
CA GLU A 142 21.51 2.91 -15.17
C GLU A 142 20.79 3.05 -13.83
N TYR A 143 20.37 4.26 -13.48
CA TYR A 143 19.62 4.51 -12.25
C TYR A 143 18.18 3.96 -12.37
N VAL A 144 17.44 4.43 -13.37
CA VAL A 144 16.00 4.13 -13.52
C VAL A 144 15.77 2.64 -13.77
N LYS A 145 16.60 2.00 -14.60
CA LYS A 145 16.46 0.57 -14.91
C LYS A 145 16.67 -0.35 -13.72
N ASN A 146 17.24 0.13 -12.61
CA ASN A 146 17.54 -0.64 -11.41
C ASN A 146 16.60 -0.31 -10.24
N LEU A 147 15.64 0.61 -10.42
CA LEU A 147 14.64 0.91 -9.39
C LEU A 147 13.75 -0.30 -9.10
N ASN A 148 13.22 -0.36 -7.87
CA ASN A 148 12.14 -1.29 -7.51
C ASN A 148 10.95 -1.09 -8.47
N GLU A 149 10.19 -2.16 -8.74
CA GLU A 149 9.09 -2.17 -9.71
C GLU A 149 8.02 -1.09 -9.46
N LEU A 150 7.68 -0.81 -8.20
CA LEU A 150 6.70 0.23 -7.84
C LEU A 150 7.24 1.63 -8.11
N THR A 151 8.49 1.87 -7.72
CA THR A 151 9.16 3.15 -7.97
C THR A 151 9.35 3.38 -9.46
N LEU A 152 9.77 2.37 -10.21
CA LEU A 152 9.90 2.43 -11.66
C LEU A 152 8.56 2.76 -12.33
N CYS A 153 7.47 2.13 -11.87
CA CYS A 153 6.11 2.42 -12.33
C CYS A 153 5.72 3.89 -12.07
N SER A 154 5.92 4.37 -10.83
CA SER A 154 5.65 5.76 -10.45
C SER A 154 6.45 6.76 -11.29
N ARG A 155 7.75 6.54 -11.46
CA ARG A 155 8.63 7.41 -12.26
C ARG A 155 8.26 7.39 -13.73
N HIS A 156 7.92 6.22 -14.29
CA HIS A 156 7.48 6.13 -15.67
C HIS A 156 6.18 6.93 -15.89
N ALA A 157 5.18 6.78 -15.00
CA ALA A 157 3.94 7.53 -15.09
C ALA A 157 4.16 9.04 -15.02
N GLY A 158 5.13 9.49 -14.22
CA GLY A 158 5.54 10.89 -14.12
C GLY A 158 6.21 11.48 -15.36
N ASN A 159 6.52 10.68 -16.38
CA ASN A 159 7.06 11.19 -17.64
C ASN A 159 5.97 11.63 -18.63
N MET A 160 4.69 11.37 -18.33
CA MET A 160 3.60 11.92 -19.12
C MET A 160 3.54 13.45 -18.96
N ILE A 161 3.44 14.15 -20.08
CA ILE A 161 3.33 15.61 -20.13
C ILE A 161 1.85 15.97 -20.30
N PRO A 162 1.22 16.67 -19.34
CA PRO A 162 -0.17 17.08 -19.46
C PRO A 162 -0.32 18.23 -20.47
N GLU A 163 -1.29 18.14 -21.39
CA GLU A 163 -1.68 19.21 -22.34
C GLU A 163 -0.54 19.95 -23.08
N ASN A 164 0.59 19.27 -23.33
CA ASN A 164 1.83 19.86 -23.87
C ASN A 164 2.51 20.92 -22.98
N ASP A 165 2.04 21.10 -21.75
CA ASP A 165 2.68 21.94 -20.74
C ASP A 165 3.90 21.23 -20.15
N LYS A 166 5.05 21.43 -20.79
CA LYS A 166 6.32 20.81 -20.42
C LYS A 166 6.84 21.23 -19.04
N ASN A 167 6.36 22.37 -18.52
CA ASN A 167 6.81 22.93 -17.26
C ASN A 167 5.86 22.61 -16.10
N SER A 168 4.75 21.93 -16.37
CA SER A 168 3.81 21.53 -15.35
C SER A 168 4.42 20.52 -14.38
N TYR A 169 4.18 20.77 -13.08
CA TYR A 169 4.45 19.82 -12.01
C TYR A 169 3.40 18.70 -11.92
N TYR A 170 2.30 18.80 -12.69
CA TYR A 170 1.23 17.81 -12.69
C TYR A 170 1.72 16.52 -13.34
N LYS A 171 1.76 15.44 -12.56
CA LYS A 171 2.16 14.12 -13.02
C LYS A 171 1.05 13.11 -12.74
N GLN A 172 0.85 12.19 -13.68
CA GLN A 172 -0.22 11.20 -13.57
C GLN A 172 0.10 10.15 -12.50
N PRO A 173 -0.90 9.74 -11.68
CA PRO A 173 -0.76 8.58 -10.83
C PRO A 173 -0.81 7.28 -11.65
N ALA A 174 -0.46 6.17 -11.02
CA ALA A 174 -0.47 4.85 -11.64
C ALA A 174 -0.99 3.77 -10.72
N VAL A 175 -1.34 2.64 -11.30
CA VAL A 175 -1.55 1.38 -10.59
C VAL A 175 -0.59 0.34 -11.12
N TYR A 176 0.01 -0.41 -10.20
CA TYR A 176 0.78 -1.59 -10.50
C TYR A 176 -0.02 -2.83 -10.09
N GLU A 177 -0.23 -3.74 -11.03
CA GLU A 177 -0.81 -5.05 -10.81
C GLU A 177 0.30 -6.09 -10.66
N ASP A 178 0.50 -6.57 -9.43
CA ASP A 178 1.57 -7.49 -9.08
C ASP A 178 1.47 -8.84 -9.81
N LYS A 179 0.24 -9.33 -9.99
CA LYS A 179 -0.05 -10.64 -10.59
C LYS A 179 0.48 -10.77 -12.02
N ASN A 180 0.28 -9.74 -12.83
CA ASN A 180 0.71 -9.73 -14.24
C ASN A 180 2.00 -8.91 -14.43
N LYS A 181 2.55 -8.34 -13.35
CA LYS A 181 3.67 -7.40 -13.38
C LYS A 181 3.45 -6.28 -14.40
N GLU A 182 2.20 -5.84 -14.49
CA GLU A 182 1.73 -4.84 -15.45
C GLU A 182 1.40 -3.55 -14.72
N ARG A 183 1.68 -2.42 -15.37
CA ARG A 183 1.24 -1.11 -14.88
C ARG A 183 0.27 -0.44 -15.83
N GLN A 184 -0.59 0.38 -15.22
CA GLN A 184 -1.52 1.27 -15.90
C GLN A 184 -1.33 2.68 -15.38
N ILE A 185 -1.14 3.64 -16.28
CA ILE A 185 -1.19 5.07 -15.94
C ILE A 185 -2.65 5.47 -15.87
N LEU A 186 -3.02 6.22 -14.84
CA LEU A 186 -4.37 6.78 -14.73
C LEU A 186 -4.43 8.13 -15.42
N TYR A 187 -5.45 8.33 -16.26
CA TYR A 187 -5.79 9.65 -16.80
C TYR A 187 -6.54 10.48 -15.75
N ILE A 188 -7.39 9.82 -14.96
CA ILE A 188 -8.20 10.45 -13.92
C ILE A 188 -7.53 10.26 -12.55
N ALA A 189 -7.12 11.36 -11.93
CA ALA A 189 -6.50 11.36 -10.60
C ALA A 189 -7.53 11.40 -9.43
N ALA A 190 -8.79 11.71 -9.73
CA ALA A 190 -9.89 11.71 -8.76
C ALA A 190 -10.11 10.30 -8.19
N GLN A 191 -10.49 10.21 -6.90
CA GLN A 191 -10.60 8.93 -6.20
C GLN A 191 -11.96 8.71 -5.51
N GLU A 192 -12.77 9.76 -5.39
CA GLU A 192 -14.13 9.65 -4.89
C GLU A 192 -15.03 10.74 -5.49
N ASN A 193 -16.23 10.33 -5.91
CA ASN A 193 -17.35 11.17 -6.29
C ASN A 193 -18.64 10.42 -5.96
N ASN A 194 -19.35 10.81 -4.91
CA ASN A 194 -20.53 10.07 -4.43
C ASN A 194 -21.71 10.97 -4.03
N GLY A 195 -21.60 12.28 -4.24
CA GLY A 195 -22.65 13.23 -3.91
C GLY A 195 -23.81 13.15 -4.90
N PRO A 196 -25.07 13.10 -4.43
CA PRO A 196 -26.24 12.90 -5.30
C PRO A 196 -26.45 14.03 -6.33
N THR A 197 -25.87 15.21 -6.09
CA THR A 197 -25.90 16.35 -7.01
C THR A 197 -24.77 16.31 -8.05
N TYR A 198 -23.69 15.58 -7.78
CA TYR A 198 -22.44 15.64 -8.55
C TYR A 198 -22.17 14.39 -9.40
N CYS A 199 -22.91 13.32 -9.14
CA CYS A 199 -22.79 12.07 -9.86
C CYS A 199 -24.14 11.37 -9.98
N ASN A 200 -24.32 10.60 -11.05
CA ASN A 200 -25.57 9.92 -11.31
C ASN A 200 -25.40 8.40 -11.16
N LYS A 201 -26.14 7.81 -10.22
CA LYS A 201 -26.17 6.36 -9.98
C LYS A 201 -27.03 5.60 -10.98
N ASP A 202 -27.91 6.28 -11.72
CA ASP A 202 -28.77 5.64 -12.71
C ASP A 202 -27.96 5.10 -13.89
N GLN A 203 -28.10 3.81 -14.19
CA GLN A 203 -27.42 3.15 -15.31
C GLN A 203 -27.98 3.55 -16.68
N THR A 204 -29.21 4.06 -16.73
CA THR A 204 -29.87 4.41 -18.00
C THR A 204 -29.33 5.72 -18.57
N THR A 205 -28.89 6.64 -17.71
CA THR A 205 -28.25 7.90 -18.13
C THR A 205 -26.74 7.68 -18.24
N ARG A 206 -26.31 7.24 -19.42
CA ARG A 206 -24.94 6.74 -19.63
C ARG A 206 -23.88 7.83 -19.77
N ASP A 207 -24.25 8.98 -20.32
CA ASP A 207 -23.35 10.12 -20.53
C ASP A 207 -23.32 11.13 -19.36
N SER A 208 -23.52 10.64 -18.13
CA SER A 208 -23.48 11.48 -16.92
C SER A 208 -22.30 11.11 -16.04
N MET A 209 -21.86 12.06 -15.20
CA MET A 209 -20.73 11.84 -14.30
C MET A 209 -20.93 10.58 -13.44
N CYS A 210 -19.95 9.69 -13.52
CA CYS A 210 -19.93 8.44 -12.77
C CYS A 210 -19.83 8.72 -11.27
N CYS A 211 -20.58 7.98 -10.47
CA CYS A 211 -20.29 7.87 -9.05
C CYS A 211 -19.19 6.83 -8.86
N PHE A 212 -18.20 7.12 -8.01
CA PHE A 212 -17.11 6.19 -7.71
C PHE A 212 -16.55 6.44 -6.32
N ARG A 213 -15.93 5.41 -5.76
CA ARG A 213 -15.29 5.48 -4.45
C ARG A 213 -14.06 4.61 -4.40
N ARG A 214 -13.14 4.97 -3.51
CA ARG A 214 -12.03 4.10 -3.14
C ARG A 214 -12.56 2.84 -2.46
N SER A 215 -11.99 1.69 -2.79
CA SER A 215 -12.24 0.42 -2.10
C SER A 215 -10.94 -0.37 -1.86
N GLN A 216 -11.02 -1.37 -0.98
CA GLN A 216 -9.95 -2.29 -0.59
C GLN A 216 -10.46 -3.75 -0.61
N GLU A 217 -11.38 -4.03 -1.53
CA GLU A 217 -11.94 -5.36 -1.72
C GLU A 217 -10.89 -6.36 -2.22
N LYS A 218 -11.14 -7.65 -2.01
CA LYS A 218 -10.24 -8.74 -2.40
C LYS A 218 -9.81 -8.69 -3.88
N LEU A 219 -10.66 -8.16 -4.75
CA LEU A 219 -10.36 -8.00 -6.17
C LEU A 219 -9.17 -7.07 -6.45
N PHE A 220 -8.80 -6.20 -5.50
CA PHE A 220 -7.70 -5.27 -5.59
C PHE A 220 -6.46 -5.71 -4.80
N GLU A 221 -6.44 -6.93 -4.23
CA GLU A 221 -5.36 -7.39 -3.34
C GLU A 221 -3.97 -7.30 -3.98
N ASN A 222 -3.88 -7.51 -5.29
CA ASN A 222 -2.64 -7.45 -6.06
C ASN A 222 -2.36 -6.05 -6.64
N TYR A 223 -3.19 -5.05 -6.35
CA TYR A 223 -3.06 -3.70 -6.88
C TYR A 223 -2.33 -2.81 -5.89
N THR A 224 -1.41 -2.03 -6.42
CA THR A 224 -0.74 -0.98 -5.68
C THR A 224 -0.94 0.35 -6.39
N TYR A 225 -1.67 1.26 -5.75
CA TYR A 225 -1.87 2.60 -6.28
C TYR A 225 -0.64 3.46 -5.94
N LEU A 226 -0.18 4.28 -6.88
CA LEU A 226 1.08 5.01 -6.80
C LEU A 226 0.85 6.47 -7.17
N SER A 227 1.31 7.37 -6.32
CA SER A 227 1.43 8.79 -6.67
C SER A 227 2.71 9.03 -7.47
N LYS A 228 2.95 10.28 -7.88
CA LYS A 228 4.24 10.70 -8.45
C LYS A 228 5.39 10.73 -7.42
N ASN A 229 5.06 10.79 -6.13
CA ASN A 229 6.01 11.05 -5.04
C ASN A 229 6.48 9.78 -4.32
N VAL A 230 6.08 8.59 -4.78
CA VAL A 230 6.52 7.33 -4.17
C VAL A 230 8.06 7.32 -4.08
N VAL A 231 8.58 7.15 -2.88
CA VAL A 231 10.02 7.22 -2.62
C VAL A 231 10.71 5.91 -2.95
N ASP A 232 11.97 5.99 -3.37
CA ASP A 232 12.70 4.84 -3.89
C ASP A 232 12.99 3.79 -2.80
N ASN A 233 13.06 4.23 -1.54
CA ASN A 233 13.32 3.40 -0.36
C ASN A 233 12.05 3.03 0.43
N TRP A 234 10.87 3.05 -0.21
CA TRP A 234 9.57 2.81 0.45
C TRP A 234 9.50 1.51 1.27
N GLU A 235 10.31 0.49 0.96
CA GLU A 235 10.37 -0.77 1.73
C GLU A 235 10.93 -0.59 3.15
N LYS A 236 11.65 0.51 3.39
CA LYS A 236 12.36 0.81 4.64
C LYS A 236 11.75 1.97 5.42
N VAL A 237 10.79 2.69 4.83
CA VAL A 237 10.13 3.86 5.42
C VAL A 237 8.64 3.64 5.55
#